data_AF-A0A0B1R172-F1
#
_entry.id   AF-A0A0B1R172-F1
#
_cell.length_a   1.000
_cell.length_b   1.000
_cell.length_c   1.000
_cell.angle_alpha   90.00
_cell.angle_beta   90.00
_cell.angle_gamma   90.00
#
_symmetry.space_group_name_H-M   'P 1'
#
loop_
_entity.id
_entity.type
_entity.pdbx_description
1 polymer ?
#
loop_
_entity_poly.entity_id
_entity_poly.type
_entity_poly.pdbx_seq_one_letter_code
_entity_poly.pdbx_strand_id
1 'polypeptide(L)'
;MRNRKREQRLIRVITLLDGAELGHDRERIMDLLHSARRACREGDADAACQFSSNALRSLTALSGRLQASGTAAETLAPLATAVELLLPEDMTQERSLPAMFMAEPLTWRLVMLCIPLFSAGVIAGLWRLLNT
;
A
#
# COMPACT_ATOMS: atom_id res chain seq x y z
N MET A 1 -5.40 -24.33 3.92
CA MET A 1 -6.29 -23.51 3.06
C MET A 1 -5.71 -22.14 2.69
N ARG A 2 -5.02 -21.42 3.59
CA ARG A 2 -4.48 -20.07 3.36
C ARG A 2 -3.58 -19.95 2.11
N ASN A 3 -2.76 -20.97 1.85
CA ASN A 3 -1.80 -20.95 0.75
C ASN A 3 -2.45 -21.04 -0.65
N ARG A 4 -3.52 -21.83 -0.81
CA ARG A 4 -4.28 -21.92 -2.08
C ARG A 4 -4.95 -20.59 -2.45
N LYS A 5 -5.56 -19.90 -1.48
CA LYS A 5 -6.15 -18.57 -1.71
C LYS A 5 -5.07 -17.56 -2.13
N ARG A 6 -3.90 -17.61 -1.49
CA ARG A 6 -2.75 -16.76 -1.83
C ARG A 6 -2.24 -17.02 -3.24
N GLU A 7 -2.09 -18.29 -3.62
CA GLU A 7 -1.68 -18.69 -4.96
C GLU A 7 -2.68 -18.18 -6.02
N GLN A 8 -3.99 -18.31 -5.77
CA GLN A 8 -5.02 -17.79 -6.67
C GLN A 8 -4.96 -16.27 -6.82
N ARG A 9 -4.70 -15.52 -5.74
CA ARG A 9 -4.48 -14.07 -5.80
C ARG A 9 -3.27 -13.73 -6.68
N LEU A 10 -2.15 -14.43 -6.50
CA LEU A 10 -0.95 -14.25 -7.31
C LEU A 10 -1.20 -14.54 -8.80
N ILE A 11 -1.95 -15.60 -9.11
CA ILE A 11 -2.33 -15.92 -10.49
C ILE A 11 -3.14 -14.78 -11.11
N ARG A 12 -4.14 -14.25 -10.40
CA ARG A 12 -4.93 -13.11 -10.88
C ARG A 12 -4.06 -11.88 -11.14
N VAL A 13 -3.12 -11.58 -10.25
CA VAL A 13 -2.22 -10.44 -10.43
C VAL A 13 -1.33 -10.63 -11.65
N ILE A 14 -0.73 -11.82 -11.80
CA ILE A 14 0.08 -12.16 -12.97
C ILE A 14 -0.73 -11.96 -14.25
N THR A 15 -1.98 -12.45 -14.31
CA THR A 15 -2.83 -12.29 -15.51
C THR A 15 -3.24 -10.84 -15.77
N LEU A 16 -3.46 -10.03 -14.72
CA LEU A 16 -3.79 -8.62 -14.88
C LEU A 16 -2.60 -7.82 -15.43
N LEU A 17 -1.39 -8.17 -14.98
CA LEU A 17 -0.17 -7.48 -15.35
C LEU A 17 0.42 -7.95 -16.68
N ASP A 18 0.03 -9.12 -17.18
CA ASP A 18 0.56 -9.65 -18.45
C ASP A 18 0.19 -8.77 -19.66
N GLY A 19 -0.95 -8.09 -19.59
CA GLY A 19 -1.38 -7.10 -20.58
C GLY A 19 -1.03 -5.65 -20.24
N ALA A 20 -0.39 -5.38 -19.10
CA ALA A 20 -0.07 -4.02 -18.67
C ALA A 20 1.27 -3.53 -19.22
N GLU A 21 1.34 -2.24 -19.55
CA GLU A 21 2.59 -1.59 -19.98
C GLU A 21 3.49 -1.32 -18.78
N LEU A 22 4.27 -2.34 -18.39
CA LEU A 22 5.23 -2.25 -17.29
C LEU A 22 6.64 -1.80 -17.72
N GLY A 23 6.86 -1.67 -19.03
CA GLY A 23 8.14 -1.25 -19.60
C GLY A 23 9.32 -2.13 -19.14
N HIS A 24 10.44 -1.49 -18.80
CA HIS A 24 11.67 -2.16 -18.38
C HIS A 24 11.53 -2.91 -17.03
N ASP A 25 10.56 -2.56 -16.19
CA ASP A 25 10.36 -3.21 -14.89
C ASP A 25 9.50 -4.48 -14.98
N ARG A 26 8.95 -4.79 -16.16
CA ARG A 26 8.07 -5.94 -16.38
C ARG A 26 8.71 -7.25 -15.93
N GLU A 27 9.89 -7.54 -16.45
CA GLU A 27 10.59 -8.82 -16.21
C GLU A 27 10.82 -9.03 -14.71
N ARG A 28 11.40 -8.02 -14.04
CA ARG A 28 11.66 -8.07 -12.61
C ARG A 28 10.38 -8.26 -11.78
N ILE A 29 9.31 -7.55 -12.10
CA ILE A 29 8.04 -7.66 -11.35
C ILE A 29 7.42 -9.04 -11.57
N MET A 30 7.39 -9.53 -12.80
CA MET A 30 6.85 -10.84 -13.15
C MET A 30 7.66 -11.97 -12.50
N ASP A 31 8.99 -11.87 -12.48
CA ASP A 31 9.87 -12.84 -11.80
C ASP A 31 9.58 -12.94 -10.30
N LEU A 32 9.38 -11.79 -9.64
CA LEU A 32 9.01 -11.76 -8.21
C LEU A 32 7.65 -12.42 -7.98
N LEU A 33 6.66 -12.17 -8.84
CA LEU A 33 5.33 -12.77 -8.74
C LEU A 33 5.35 -14.28 -9.00
N HIS A 34 6.11 -14.73 -9.99
CA HIS A 34 6.29 -16.14 -10.28
C HIS A 34 7.04 -16.86 -9.16
N SER A 35 8.07 -16.22 -8.57
CA SER A 35 8.80 -16.73 -7.41
C SER A 35 7.90 -16.84 -6.18
N ALA A 36 7.07 -15.82 -5.92
CA ALA A 36 6.06 -15.87 -4.87
C ALA A 36 5.07 -17.02 -5.08
N ARG A 37 4.63 -17.26 -6.32
CA ARG A 37 3.71 -18.36 -6.65
C ARG A 37 4.37 -19.72 -6.42
N ARG A 38 5.64 -19.88 -6.81
CA ARG A 38 6.41 -21.10 -6.60
C ARG A 38 6.57 -21.40 -5.11
N ALA A 39 6.97 -20.41 -4.31
CA ALA A 39 7.05 -20.54 -2.86
C ALA A 39 5.69 -20.91 -2.23
N CYS A 40 4.58 -20.33 -2.71
CA CYS A 40 3.23 -20.76 -2.28
C CYS A 40 2.97 -22.24 -2.54
N ARG A 41 3.36 -22.76 -3.72
CA ARG A 41 3.18 -24.18 -4.07
C ARG A 41 4.05 -25.10 -3.22
N GLU A 42 5.26 -24.68 -2.92
CA GLU A 42 6.23 -25.42 -2.10
C GLU A 42 5.88 -25.37 -0.60
N GLY A 43 4.90 -24.55 -0.20
CA GLY A 43 4.48 -24.43 1.20
C GLY A 43 5.30 -23.42 2.00
N ASP A 44 6.28 -22.77 1.38
CA ASP A 44 7.13 -21.76 2.01
C ASP A 44 6.41 -20.41 2.10
N ALA A 45 5.75 -20.21 3.25
CA ALA A 45 4.95 -19.02 3.50
C ALA A 45 5.80 -17.75 3.64
N ASP A 46 7.03 -17.88 4.14
CA ASP A 46 7.95 -16.76 4.41
C ASP A 46 8.57 -16.26 3.12
N ALA A 47 9.09 -17.15 2.28
CA ALA A 47 9.58 -16.80 0.95
C ALA A 47 8.45 -16.22 0.09
N ALA A 48 7.25 -16.83 0.13
CA ALA A 48 6.10 -16.28 -0.56
C ALA A 48 5.75 -14.86 -0.08
N CYS A 49 5.92 -14.57 1.22
CA CYS A 49 5.75 -13.24 1.78
C CYS A 49 6.79 -12.26 1.28
N GLN A 50 8.06 -12.62 1.39
CA GLN A 50 9.15 -11.79 0.96
C GLN A 50 9.05 -11.42 -0.53
N PHE A 51 8.80 -12.39 -1.41
CA PHE A 51 8.64 -12.13 -2.83
C PHE A 51 7.40 -11.27 -3.14
N SER A 52 6.26 -11.52 -2.46
CA SER A 52 5.06 -10.69 -2.61
C SER A 52 5.33 -9.23 -2.19
N SER A 53 5.95 -9.03 -1.03
CA SER A 53 6.27 -7.68 -0.53
C SER A 53 7.24 -6.94 -1.44
N ASN A 54 8.21 -7.65 -2.03
CA ASN A 54 9.13 -7.07 -3.00
C ASN A 54 8.42 -6.69 -4.30
N ALA A 55 7.54 -7.55 -4.81
CA ALA A 55 6.72 -7.23 -5.99
C ALA A 55 5.83 -6.00 -5.74
N LEU A 56 5.19 -5.93 -4.56
CA LEU A 56 4.36 -4.79 -4.16
C LEU A 56 5.14 -3.47 -4.12
N ARG A 57 6.37 -3.49 -3.56
CA ARG A 57 7.24 -2.31 -3.51
C ARG A 57 7.61 -1.85 -4.92
N SER A 58 7.98 -2.78 -5.81
CA SER A 58 8.29 -2.47 -7.21
C SER A 58 7.10 -1.90 -7.97
N LEU A 59 5.91 -2.49 -7.81
CA LEU A 59 4.66 -1.99 -8.41
C LEU A 59 4.30 -0.59 -7.91
N THR A 60 4.44 -0.33 -6.61
CA THR A 60 4.15 0.99 -6.02
C THR A 60 5.11 2.06 -6.57
N ALA A 61 6.41 1.74 -6.66
CA ALA A 61 7.42 2.65 -7.22
C ALA A 61 7.19 2.91 -8.71
N LEU A 62 6.80 1.89 -9.47
CA LEU A 62 6.44 2.03 -10.89
C LEU A 62 5.19 2.89 -11.06
N SER A 63 4.14 2.64 -10.28
CA SER A 63 2.92 3.46 -10.29
C SER A 63 3.22 4.94 -10.00
N GLY A 64 4.10 5.22 -9.02
CA GLY A 64 4.51 6.59 -8.70
C GLY A 64 5.26 7.27 -9.85
N ARG A 65 6.16 6.56 -10.53
CA ARG A 65 6.87 7.09 -11.72
C ARG A 65 5.94 7.34 -12.89
N LEU A 66 5.03 6.40 -13.18
CA LEU A 66 4.05 6.54 -14.26
C LEU A 66 3.10 7.73 -13.98
N GLN A 67 2.64 7.87 -12.75
CA GLN A 67 1.82 9.02 -12.35
C GLN A 67 2.58 10.35 -12.49
N ALA A 68 3.85 10.42 -12.07
CA ALA A 68 4.68 11.61 -12.23
C ALA A 68 4.95 11.97 -13.70
N SER A 69 4.96 10.97 -14.59
CA SER A 69 5.10 11.19 -16.05
C SER A 69 3.81 11.60 -16.75
N GLY A 70 2.68 11.71 -16.02
CA GLY A 70 1.38 12.06 -16.60
C GLY A 70 0.74 10.92 -17.40
N THR A 71 1.11 9.67 -17.11
CA THR A 71 0.52 8.49 -17.74
C THR A 71 -0.99 8.44 -17.49
N ALA A 72 -1.77 8.04 -18.50
CA ALA A 72 -3.23 8.00 -18.43
C ALA A 72 -3.74 7.11 -17.28
N ALA A 73 -4.90 7.47 -16.72
CA ALA A 73 -5.51 6.70 -15.64
C ALA A 73 -5.85 5.26 -16.05
N GLU A 74 -6.15 5.02 -17.33
CA GLU A 74 -6.48 3.70 -17.88
C GLU A 74 -5.29 2.74 -17.84
N THR A 75 -4.08 3.25 -18.07
CA THR A 75 -2.83 2.46 -17.97
C THR A 75 -2.40 2.25 -16.52
N LEU A 76 -2.80 3.12 -15.60
CA LEU A 76 -2.55 2.97 -14.16
C LEU A 76 -3.54 2.04 -13.45
N ALA A 77 -4.76 1.89 -13.97
CA ALA A 77 -5.80 1.03 -13.40
C ALA A 77 -5.35 -0.41 -13.11
N PRO A 78 -4.75 -1.16 -14.06
CA PRO A 78 -4.31 -2.53 -13.79
C PRO A 78 -3.20 -2.61 -12.74
N LEU A 79 -2.31 -1.61 -12.65
CA LEU A 79 -1.30 -1.54 -11.59
C LEU A 79 -1.95 -1.32 -10.22
N ALA A 80 -2.93 -0.41 -10.12
CA ALA A 80 -3.64 -0.14 -8.88
C ALA A 80 -4.37 -1.40 -8.36
N THR A 81 -5.06 -2.11 -9.26
CA THR A 81 -5.73 -3.38 -8.90
C THR A 81 -4.74 -4.46 -8.50
N ALA A 82 -3.59 -4.57 -9.19
CA ALA A 82 -2.54 -5.52 -8.84
C ALA A 82 -1.94 -5.25 -7.46
N VAL A 83 -1.70 -3.97 -7.13
CA VAL A 83 -1.25 -3.54 -5.80
C VAL A 83 -2.26 -3.97 -4.76
N GLU A 84 -3.54 -3.64 -4.93
CA GLU A 84 -4.61 -3.97 -3.98
C GLU A 84 -4.74 -5.47 -3.74
N LEU A 85 -4.67 -6.29 -4.80
CA LEU A 85 -4.74 -7.74 -4.70
C LEU A 85 -3.52 -8.38 -4.02
N LEU A 86 -2.35 -7.72 -4.06
CA LEU A 86 -1.15 -8.18 -3.39
C LEU A 86 -1.05 -7.78 -1.92
N LEU A 87 -1.83 -6.79 -1.48
CA LEU A 87 -1.82 -6.40 -0.08
C LEU A 87 -2.27 -7.58 0.78
N PRO A 88 -1.46 -8.02 1.75
CA PRO A 88 -1.91 -8.98 2.75
C PRO A 88 -3.12 -8.40 3.51
N GLU A 89 -4.15 -9.21 3.77
CA GLU A 89 -5.25 -8.87 4.68
C GLU A 89 -4.74 -8.42 6.07
N ASP A 90 -3.54 -8.88 6.44
CA ASP A 90 -2.87 -8.51 7.68
C ASP A 90 -2.27 -7.09 7.63
N MET A 91 -1.93 -6.57 6.44
CA MET A 91 -1.43 -5.21 6.23
C MET A 91 -2.52 -4.17 6.01
N THR A 92 -3.76 -4.57 5.73
CA THR A 92 -4.91 -3.67 5.82
C THR A 92 -5.14 -3.16 7.25
N GLN A 93 -4.68 -3.89 8.27
CA GLN A 93 -4.75 -3.44 9.67
C GLN A 93 -3.72 -2.35 9.97
N GLU A 94 -2.49 -2.45 9.47
CA GLU A 94 -1.48 -1.38 9.65
C GLU A 94 -1.65 -0.19 8.69
N ARG A 95 -2.27 -0.37 7.51
CA ARG A 95 -2.61 0.74 6.62
C ARG A 95 -3.81 1.57 7.08
N SER A 96 -4.54 1.15 8.10
CA SER A 96 -5.64 1.93 8.68
C SER A 96 -5.19 3.29 9.23
N LEU A 97 -3.93 3.45 9.64
CA LEU A 97 -3.39 4.73 10.10
C LEU A 97 -2.92 5.65 8.95
N PRO A 98 -2.09 5.22 7.98
CA PRO A 98 -1.62 6.10 6.92
C PRO A 98 -2.61 6.30 5.76
N ALA A 99 -3.47 5.32 5.44
CA ALA A 99 -4.45 5.46 4.35
C ALA A 99 -5.65 6.32 4.75
N MET A 100 -6.10 6.24 6.01
CA MET A 100 -7.10 7.16 6.57
C MET A 100 -6.57 8.61 6.58
N PHE A 101 -5.27 8.80 6.82
CA PHE A 101 -4.64 10.13 6.84
C PHE A 101 -4.49 10.78 5.45
N MET A 102 -4.52 9.98 4.38
CA MET A 102 -4.35 10.46 3.00
C MET A 102 -5.66 10.57 2.21
N ALA A 103 -6.74 9.93 2.69
CA ALA A 103 -8.04 9.93 2.02
C ALA A 103 -9.01 11.03 2.50
N GLU A 104 -8.68 11.77 3.56
CA GLU A 104 -9.57 12.78 4.13
C GLU A 104 -9.21 14.24 3.76
N PRO A 105 -10.22 15.11 3.60
CA PRO A 105 -10.04 16.48 3.14
C PRO A 105 -9.11 17.28 4.07
N LEU A 106 -8.30 18.15 3.47
CA LEU A 106 -7.25 18.95 4.13
C LEU A 106 -7.73 19.69 5.40
N THR A 107 -9.01 20.04 5.46
CA THR A 107 -9.68 20.68 6.59
C THR A 107 -9.73 19.79 7.83
N TRP A 108 -9.95 18.48 7.68
CA TRP A 108 -10.04 17.54 8.80
C TRP A 108 -8.66 17.22 9.39
N ARG A 109 -7.63 17.15 8.53
CA ARG A 109 -6.23 17.01 8.95
C ARG A 109 -5.75 18.20 9.79
N LEU A 110 -6.17 19.42 9.44
CA LEU A 110 -5.90 20.63 10.23
C LEU A 110 -6.64 20.61 11.57
N VAL A 111 -7.90 20.20 11.60
CA VAL A 111 -8.68 20.10 12.86
C VAL A 111 -8.03 19.10 13.82
N MET A 112 -7.66 17.91 13.34
CA MET A 112 -7.01 16.89 14.17
C MET A 112 -5.63 17.31 14.73
N LEU A 113 -4.86 18.09 13.96
CA LEU A 113 -3.58 18.64 14.41
C LEU A 113 -3.75 19.82 15.39
N CYS A 114 -4.87 20.55 15.29
CA CYS A 114 -5.19 21.66 16.20
C CYS A 114 -5.70 21.18 17.56
N ILE A 115 -6.40 20.05 17.66
CA ILE A 115 -6.94 19.53 18.94
C ILE A 115 -5.87 19.36 20.04
N PRO A 116 -4.68 18.76 19.81
CA PRO A 116 -3.64 18.66 20.84
C PRO A 116 -2.95 20.00 21.13
N LEU A 117 -2.91 20.94 20.18
CA LEU A 117 -2.36 22.28 20.39
C LEU A 117 -3.30 23.15 21.25
N PHE A 118 -4.61 23.01 21.08
CA PHE A 118 -5.61 23.69 21.90
C PHE A 118 -5.65 23.14 23.34
N SER A 119 -5.50 21.83 23.55
CA SER A 119 -5.50 21.26 24.91
C SER A 119 -4.27 21.67 25.73
N ALA A 120 -3.08 21.70 25.11
CA ALA A 120 -1.87 22.19 25.77
C ALA A 120 -1.95 23.68 26.14
N GLY A 121 -2.53 24.50 25.25
CA GLY A 121 -2.72 25.94 25.50
C GLY A 121 -3.71 26.24 26.63
N VAL A 122 -4.82 25.49 26.71
CA VAL A 122 -5.83 25.68 27.77
C VAL A 122 -5.27 25.25 29.13
N ILE A 123 -4.53 24.14 29.21
CA ILE A 123 -3.93 23.68 30.47
C ILE A 123 -2.87 24.67 30.98
N ALA A 124 -1.99 25.17 30.09
CA ALA A 124 -0.99 26.17 30.46
C ALA A 124 -1.61 27.52 30.85
N GLY A 125 -2.69 27.93 30.17
CA GLY A 125 -3.45 29.13 30.51
C GLY A 125 -4.17 29.04 31.86
N LEU A 126 -4.83 27.90 32.14
CA LEU A 126 -5.51 27.66 33.42
C LEU A 126 -4.52 27.61 34.59
N TRP A 127 -3.37 26.97 34.38
CA TRP A 127 -2.32 26.86 35.38
C TRP A 127 -1.72 28.22 35.74
N ARG A 128 -1.62 29.13 34.77
CA ARG A 128 -1.12 30.50 34.98
C ARG A 128 -2.14 31.39 35.71
N LEU A 129 -3.45 31.14 35.55
CA LEU A 129 -4.51 31.92 36.18
C LEU A 129 -4.79 31.51 37.63
N LEU A 130 -4.48 30.25 37.99
CA LEU A 130 -4.56 29.72 39.36
C LEU A 130 -3.35 30.08 40.23
N ASN A 131 -2.27 30.60 39.62
CA ASN A 131 -1.00 30.89 40.30
C ASN A 131 -0.69 32.41 40.35
N THR A 132 -1.70 33.25 40.13
CA THR A 132 -1.71 34.71 40.32
C THR A 132 -2.82 35.07 41.29
#